data_AF-A0A2E9TSE1-F1
#
_entry.id   AF-A0A2E9TSE1-F1
#
_cell.length_a   1.000
_cell.length_b   1.000
_cell.length_c   1.000
_cell.angle_alpha   90.00
_cell.angle_beta   90.00
_cell.angle_gamma   90.00
#
_symmetry.space_group_name_H-M   'P 1'
#
loop_
_entity.id
_entity.type
_entity.pdbx_description
1 polymer ?
#
loop_
_entity_poly.entity_id
_entity_poly.type
_entity_poly.pdbx_seq_one_letter_code
_entity_poly.pdbx_strand_id
1 'polypeptide(L)'
;ITNSGSEVIDPHRNVGRAIVISIAACVVIYTLVGFSVASNLSLSEIIETRDYSLAAAARPALGEYGVWFTVAIAMLATAGGILASVFAVSRMLAMLTEMKLVPHRHFGMPGSIQKHTLVYTVVLGLVLTAFFDLSRIAALGIVFYLVMDIAIHWGVLRYLLDDVKAKSWVPVTAIILDLLALSGFVWVKLNSDPFVLGVAVVTMMLIAIGEQLFLGSKKRKQVVHLSQDNEHHH
;
A
#
# COMPACT_ATOMS: atom_id res chain seq x y z
N ILE A 1 1.58 4.47 9.56
CA ILE A 1 2.54 4.77 10.65
C ILE A 1 3.63 5.73 10.17
N THR A 2 4.41 5.37 9.15
CA THR A 2 5.50 6.21 8.61
C THR A 2 5.03 7.51 7.96
N ASN A 3 3.82 7.54 7.36
CA ASN A 3 3.22 8.74 6.75
C ASN A 3 2.90 9.87 7.73
N SER A 4 3.03 9.63 9.04
CA SER A 4 2.88 10.64 10.10
C SER A 4 4.14 10.76 10.95
N GLY A 5 5.30 10.32 10.46
CA GLY A 5 6.53 10.24 11.25
C GLY A 5 6.97 11.58 11.85
N SER A 6 6.70 12.70 11.18
CA SER A 6 6.98 14.06 11.65
C SER A 6 6.07 14.53 12.80
N GLU A 7 4.95 13.85 13.02
CA GLU A 7 3.96 14.17 14.06
C GLU A 7 4.13 13.27 15.30
N VAL A 8 5.01 12.26 15.23
CA VAL A 8 5.26 11.32 16.34
C VAL A 8 6.30 11.90 17.30
N ILE A 9 5.99 11.88 18.59
CA ILE A 9 6.94 12.22 19.65
C ILE A 9 8.04 11.14 19.69
N ASP A 10 9.31 11.55 19.67
CA ASP A 10 10.49 10.65 19.62
C ASP A 10 10.37 9.56 18.52
N PRO A 11 10.37 9.96 17.24
CA PRO A 11 10.08 9.06 16.13
C PRO A 11 11.12 7.95 15.97
N HIS A 12 12.38 8.20 16.37
CA HIS A 12 13.46 7.21 16.29
C HIS A 12 13.17 5.97 17.16
N ARG A 13 12.43 6.13 18.27
CA ARG A 13 12.04 4.99 19.13
C ARG A 13 10.62 4.53 18.87
N ASN A 14 9.69 5.48 18.74
CA ASN A 14 8.27 5.17 18.77
C ASN A 14 7.73 4.66 17.43
N VAL A 15 8.32 5.05 16.29
CA VAL A 15 7.91 4.50 14.99
C VAL A 15 8.23 3.00 14.91
N GLY A 16 9.46 2.60 15.28
CA GLY A 16 9.85 1.19 15.30
C GLY A 16 9.01 0.34 16.24
N ARG A 17 8.75 0.84 17.46
CA ARG A 17 7.88 0.17 18.44
C ARG A 17 6.44 0.04 17.92
N ALA A 18 5.89 1.10 17.35
CA ALA A 18 4.54 1.06 16.78
C ALA A 18 4.44 0.01 15.67
N ILE A 19 5.40 -0.05 14.75
CA ILE A 19 5.42 -1.07 13.69
C ILE A 19 5.45 -2.48 14.29
N VAL A 20 6.37 -2.77 15.22
CA VAL A 20 6.51 -4.12 15.80
C VAL A 20 5.26 -4.53 16.57
N ILE A 21 4.71 -3.63 17.40
CA ILE A 21 3.49 -3.90 18.17
C ILE A 21 2.30 -4.12 17.23
N SER A 22 2.14 -3.27 16.21
CA SER A 22 1.06 -3.42 15.23
C SER A 22 1.17 -4.74 14.46
N ILE A 23 2.36 -5.12 13.99
CA ILE A 23 2.56 -6.40 13.29
C ILE A 23 2.23 -7.57 14.22
N ALA A 24 2.77 -7.58 15.45
CA ALA A 24 2.51 -8.65 16.41
C ALA A 24 1.01 -8.77 16.72
N ALA A 25 0.32 -7.65 16.96
CA ALA A 25 -1.11 -7.63 17.19
C ALA A 25 -1.89 -8.14 15.96
N CYS A 26 -1.54 -7.69 14.76
CA CYS A 26 -2.17 -8.17 13.52
C CYS A 26 -1.98 -9.67 13.33
N VAL A 27 -0.78 -10.20 13.56
CA VAL A 27 -0.50 -11.64 13.46
C VAL A 27 -1.37 -12.44 14.43
N VAL A 28 -1.45 -12.00 15.70
CA VAL A 28 -2.29 -12.67 16.70
C VAL A 28 -3.76 -12.62 16.30
N ILE A 29 -4.27 -11.44 15.94
CA ILE A 29 -5.68 -11.26 15.58
C ILE A 29 -6.03 -12.08 14.33
N TYR A 30 -5.23 -12.03 13.28
CA TYR A 30 -5.50 -12.78 12.05
C TYR A 30 -5.38 -14.29 12.23
N THR A 31 -4.47 -14.76 13.09
CA THR A 31 -4.39 -16.18 13.43
C THR A 31 -5.62 -16.64 14.20
N LEU A 32 -6.07 -15.87 15.19
CA LEU A 32 -7.30 -16.15 15.95
C LEU A 32 -8.55 -16.13 15.06
N VAL A 33 -8.64 -15.15 14.16
CA VAL A 33 -9.72 -15.04 13.18
C VAL A 33 -9.72 -16.25 12.24
N GLY A 34 -8.56 -16.61 11.67
CA GLY A 34 -8.44 -17.76 10.79
C GLY A 34 -8.80 -19.07 11.49
N PHE A 35 -8.34 -19.25 12.73
CA PHE A 35 -8.70 -20.40 13.56
C PHE A 35 -10.22 -20.44 13.87
N SER A 36 -10.81 -19.30 14.19
CA SER A 36 -12.25 -19.17 14.45
C SER A 36 -13.07 -19.57 13.21
N VAL A 37 -12.71 -19.06 12.03
CA VAL A 37 -13.40 -19.41 10.78
C VAL A 37 -13.24 -20.90 10.46
N ALA A 38 -12.02 -21.44 10.55
CA ALA A 38 -11.72 -22.84 10.24
C ALA A 38 -12.36 -23.84 11.22
N SER A 39 -12.65 -23.43 12.46
CA SER A 39 -13.29 -24.28 13.46
C SER A 39 -14.82 -24.22 13.43
N ASN A 40 -15.41 -23.17 12.85
CA ASN A 40 -16.86 -22.95 12.83
C ASN A 40 -17.52 -23.23 11.47
N LEU A 41 -16.76 -23.27 10.37
CA LEU A 41 -17.28 -23.52 9.02
C LEU A 41 -16.57 -24.69 8.34
N SER A 42 -17.33 -25.49 7.60
CA SER A 42 -16.77 -26.49 6.69
C SER A 42 -16.06 -25.83 5.49
N LEU A 43 -15.18 -26.55 4.81
CA LEU A 43 -14.48 -26.03 3.63
C LEU A 43 -15.45 -25.58 2.53
N SER A 44 -16.54 -26.31 2.31
CA SER A 44 -17.59 -25.93 1.37
C SER A 44 -18.24 -24.61 1.74
N GLU A 45 -18.58 -24.41 3.03
CA GLU A 45 -19.18 -23.16 3.50
C GLU A 45 -18.19 -21.99 3.41
N ILE A 46 -16.91 -22.20 3.69
CA ILE A 46 -15.87 -21.17 3.52
C ILE A 46 -15.77 -20.72 2.06
N ILE A 47 -15.85 -21.66 1.11
CA ILE A 47 -15.81 -21.35 -0.31
C ILE A 47 -17.09 -20.60 -0.74
N GLU A 48 -18.26 -21.06 -0.30
CA GLU A 48 -19.54 -20.43 -0.61
C GLU A 48 -19.65 -19.02 -0.02
N THR A 49 -19.14 -18.82 1.21
CA THR A 49 -19.21 -17.55 1.94
C THR A 49 -17.91 -16.75 1.87
N ARG A 50 -17.05 -17.00 0.88
CA ARG A 50 -15.68 -16.46 0.81
C ARG A 50 -15.59 -14.95 1.10
N ASP A 51 -16.51 -14.17 0.55
CA ASP A 51 -16.49 -12.70 0.64
C ASP A 51 -16.88 -12.16 2.03
N TYR A 52 -17.51 -12.98 2.87
CA TYR A 52 -17.94 -12.61 4.22
C TYR A 52 -17.74 -13.72 5.26
N SER A 53 -16.79 -14.62 5.01
CA SER A 53 -16.56 -15.85 5.79
C SER A 53 -16.36 -15.59 7.29
N LEU A 54 -15.72 -14.48 7.65
CA LEU A 54 -15.60 -14.02 9.04
C LEU A 54 -16.97 -13.76 9.70
N ALA A 55 -17.87 -13.08 8.99
CA ALA A 55 -19.22 -12.83 9.50
C ALA A 55 -20.05 -14.12 9.52
N ALA A 56 -19.91 -14.97 8.48
CA ALA A 56 -20.57 -16.27 8.44
C ALA A 56 -20.16 -17.17 9.63
N ALA A 57 -18.89 -17.11 10.04
CA ALA A 57 -18.38 -17.86 11.19
C ALA A 57 -18.99 -17.43 12.54
N ALA A 58 -19.65 -16.27 12.62
CA ALA A 58 -20.39 -15.86 13.81
C ALA A 58 -21.74 -16.57 13.94
N ARG A 59 -22.29 -17.11 12.85
CA ARG A 59 -23.63 -17.72 12.81
C ARG A 59 -23.80 -18.89 13.78
N PRO A 60 -22.88 -19.87 13.90
CA PRO A 60 -23.07 -21.00 14.81
C PRO A 60 -23.13 -20.60 16.28
N ALA A 61 -22.40 -19.53 16.67
CA ALA A 61 -22.30 -19.09 18.06
C ALA A 61 -23.34 -18.02 18.44
N LEU A 62 -23.67 -17.11 17.51
CA LEU A 62 -24.46 -15.90 17.79
C LEU A 62 -25.70 -15.75 16.90
N GLY A 63 -25.97 -16.72 16.02
CA GLY A 63 -27.08 -16.68 15.06
C GLY A 63 -26.96 -15.55 14.03
N GLU A 64 -28.06 -15.25 13.34
CA GLU A 64 -28.11 -14.20 12.31
C GLU A 64 -27.82 -12.80 12.86
N TYR A 65 -28.17 -12.53 14.13
CA TYR A 65 -27.84 -11.25 14.77
C TYR A 65 -26.33 -11.04 14.85
N GLY A 66 -25.56 -12.08 15.18
CA GLY A 66 -24.10 -12.02 15.17
C GLY A 66 -23.53 -11.71 13.80
N VAL A 67 -24.06 -12.34 12.75
CA VAL A 67 -23.65 -12.11 11.35
C VAL A 67 -23.83 -10.63 10.98
N TRP A 68 -25.04 -10.09 11.16
CA TRP A 68 -25.34 -8.69 10.81
C TRP A 68 -24.53 -7.69 11.63
N PHE A 69 -24.32 -7.97 12.91
CA PHE A 69 -23.49 -7.13 13.77
C PHE A 69 -22.04 -7.07 13.29
N THR A 70 -21.45 -8.22 12.95
CA THR A 70 -20.09 -8.30 12.41
C THR A 70 -19.98 -7.57 11.06
N VAL A 71 -20.97 -7.73 10.18
CA VAL A 71 -21.02 -7.01 8.89
C VAL A 71 -21.04 -5.49 9.12
N ALA A 72 -21.89 -4.99 10.02
CA ALA A 72 -21.99 -3.56 10.30
C ALA A 72 -20.66 -2.98 10.81
N ILE A 73 -19.99 -3.67 11.74
CA ILE A 73 -18.67 -3.26 12.23
C ILE A 73 -17.63 -3.30 11.11
N ALA A 74 -17.62 -4.36 10.29
CA ALA A 74 -16.68 -4.49 9.18
C ALA A 74 -16.85 -3.36 8.16
N MET A 75 -18.10 -2.96 7.85
CA MET A 75 -18.38 -1.83 6.97
C MET A 75 -17.86 -0.51 7.54
N LEU A 76 -18.12 -0.23 8.82
CA LEU A 76 -17.64 0.98 9.50
C LEU A 76 -16.10 1.03 9.56
N ALA A 77 -15.46 -0.09 9.91
CA ALA A 77 -14.01 -0.22 9.96
C ALA A 77 -13.38 -0.02 8.58
N THR A 78 -13.98 -0.61 7.53
CA THR A 78 -13.50 -0.47 6.15
C THR A 78 -13.65 0.96 5.65
N ALA A 79 -14.80 1.60 5.89
CA ALA A 79 -15.01 3.01 5.52
C ALA A 79 -14.00 3.94 6.22
N GLY A 80 -13.80 3.76 7.53
CA GLY A 80 -12.80 4.52 8.28
C GLY A 80 -11.37 4.29 7.78
N GLY A 81 -11.02 3.04 7.47
CA GLY A 81 -9.72 2.66 6.92
C GLY A 81 -9.46 3.26 5.54
N ILE A 82 -10.45 3.26 4.65
CA ILE A 82 -10.37 3.89 3.32
C ILE A 82 -10.18 5.40 3.47
N LEU A 83 -10.99 6.06 4.30
CA LEU A 83 -10.86 7.51 4.54
C LEU A 83 -9.46 7.87 5.06
N ALA A 84 -8.99 7.17 6.09
CA ALA A 84 -7.66 7.39 6.66
C ALA A 84 -6.55 7.17 5.62
N SER A 85 -6.67 6.12 4.80
CA SER A 85 -5.69 5.79 3.76
C SER A 85 -5.66 6.83 2.64
N VAL A 86 -6.80 7.30 2.17
CA VAL A 86 -6.90 8.36 1.14
C VAL A 86 -6.25 9.65 1.64
N PHE A 87 -6.49 10.05 2.89
CA PHE A 87 -5.85 11.24 3.47
C PHE A 87 -4.33 11.08 3.64
N ALA A 88 -3.88 9.90 4.07
CA ALA A 88 -2.45 9.64 4.25
C ALA A 88 -1.71 9.64 2.90
N VAL A 89 -2.28 8.99 1.88
CA VAL A 89 -1.71 8.93 0.53
C VAL A 89 -1.71 10.31 -0.13
N SER A 90 -2.81 11.07 -0.02
CA SER A 90 -2.86 12.41 -0.63
C SER A 90 -1.83 13.37 -0.04
N ARG A 91 -1.59 13.29 1.27
CA ARG A 91 -0.56 14.09 1.96
C ARG A 91 0.85 13.72 1.48
N MET A 92 1.16 12.43 1.43
CA MET A 92 2.45 11.95 0.94
C MET A 92 2.68 12.35 -0.52
N LEU A 93 1.66 12.19 -1.38
CA LEU A 93 1.74 12.57 -2.78
C LEU A 93 1.89 14.08 -2.97
N ALA A 94 1.23 14.89 -2.13
CA ALA A 94 1.40 16.34 -2.12
C ALA A 94 2.82 16.75 -1.74
N MET A 95 3.40 16.15 -0.69
CA MET A 95 4.79 16.40 -0.29
C MET A 95 5.78 16.06 -1.42
N LEU A 96 5.65 14.88 -2.05
CA LEU A 96 6.50 14.50 -3.19
C LEU A 96 6.31 15.43 -4.40
N THR A 97 5.11 15.97 -4.58
CA THR A 97 4.81 16.96 -5.62
C THR A 97 5.51 18.29 -5.33
N GLU A 98 5.46 18.76 -4.09
CA GLU A 98 6.12 19.99 -3.62
C GLU A 98 7.65 19.87 -3.72
N MET A 99 8.20 18.69 -3.40
CA MET A 99 9.61 18.32 -3.62
C MET A 99 9.98 18.15 -5.11
N LYS A 100 9.05 18.43 -6.02
CA LYS A 100 9.25 18.36 -7.46
C LYS A 100 9.61 16.95 -7.97
N LEU A 101 9.28 15.89 -7.23
CA LEU A 101 9.52 14.50 -7.61
C LEU A 101 8.36 13.89 -8.41
N VAL A 102 7.15 14.44 -8.27
CA VAL A 102 5.95 13.98 -9.00
C VAL A 102 5.39 15.12 -9.87
N PRO A 103 4.98 14.84 -11.13
CA PRO A 103 4.33 15.83 -11.97
C PRO A 103 2.96 16.23 -11.39
N HIS A 104 2.67 17.53 -11.41
CA HIS A 104 1.37 18.04 -10.99
C HIS A 104 0.83 19.08 -11.95
N ARG A 105 -0.48 19.01 -12.17
CA ARG A 105 -1.29 20.06 -12.78
C ARG A 105 -2.48 20.31 -11.88
N HIS A 106 -2.87 21.58 -11.76
CA HIS A 106 -4.01 21.98 -10.92
C HIS A 106 -5.35 21.69 -11.62
N PHE A 107 -5.36 21.49 -12.96
CA PHE A 107 -6.57 21.32 -13.78
C PHE A 107 -7.68 22.35 -13.47
N GLY A 108 -7.31 23.59 -13.16
CA GLY A 108 -8.25 24.67 -12.85
C GLY A 108 -8.95 24.55 -11.48
N MET A 109 -8.58 23.57 -10.66
CA MET A 109 -9.16 23.39 -9.33
C MET A 109 -8.59 24.42 -8.33
N PRO A 110 -9.45 25.01 -7.47
CA PRO A 110 -9.01 25.84 -6.35
C PRO A 110 -8.61 24.97 -5.15
N GLY A 111 -7.59 25.41 -4.41
CA GLY A 111 -7.16 24.77 -3.16
C GLY A 111 -5.69 24.35 -3.15
N SER A 112 -5.32 23.58 -2.13
CA SER A 112 -3.95 23.08 -1.96
C SER A 112 -3.68 21.85 -2.85
N ILE A 113 -2.40 21.57 -3.09
CA ILE A 113 -1.95 20.37 -3.83
C ILE A 113 -2.49 19.08 -3.18
N GLN A 114 -2.63 19.05 -1.86
CA GLN A 114 -3.26 17.94 -1.13
C GLN A 114 -4.71 17.70 -1.53
N LYS A 115 -5.51 18.76 -1.76
CA LYS A 115 -6.90 18.59 -2.21
C LYS A 115 -6.95 18.00 -3.61
N HIS A 116 -6.06 18.45 -4.50
CA HIS A 116 -5.99 17.94 -5.87
C HIS A 116 -5.58 16.47 -5.90
N THR A 117 -4.52 16.12 -5.18
CA THR A 117 -4.03 14.73 -5.08
C THR A 117 -5.05 13.81 -4.41
N LEU A 118 -5.82 14.31 -3.44
CA LEU A 118 -6.96 13.58 -2.86
C LEU A 118 -8.00 13.27 -3.94
N VAL A 119 -8.44 14.28 -4.70
CA VAL A 119 -9.41 14.09 -5.78
C VAL A 119 -8.88 13.09 -6.82
N TYR A 120 -7.62 13.20 -7.24
CA TYR A 120 -7.02 12.26 -8.20
C TYR A 120 -7.01 10.83 -7.66
N THR A 121 -6.65 10.65 -6.39
CA THR A 121 -6.60 9.33 -5.75
C THR A 121 -8.00 8.70 -5.67
N VAL A 122 -9.02 9.48 -5.29
CA VAL A 122 -10.40 9.00 -5.21
C VAL A 122 -10.94 8.66 -6.60
N VAL A 123 -10.75 9.53 -7.59
CA VAL A 123 -11.20 9.28 -8.97
C VAL A 123 -10.52 8.02 -9.53
N LEU A 124 -9.21 7.87 -9.33
CA LEU A 124 -8.49 6.68 -9.74
C LEU A 124 -9.03 5.41 -9.04
N GLY A 125 -9.28 5.48 -7.74
CA GLY A 125 -9.88 4.37 -6.98
C GLY A 125 -11.27 3.99 -7.50
N LEU A 126 -12.11 4.97 -7.82
CA LEU A 126 -13.43 4.74 -8.40
C LEU A 126 -13.35 4.11 -9.79
N VAL A 127 -12.44 4.58 -10.64
CA VAL A 127 -12.18 3.97 -11.96
C VAL A 127 -11.73 2.53 -11.79
N LEU A 128 -10.75 2.25 -10.93
CA LEU A 128 -10.30 0.87 -10.68
C LEU A 128 -11.43 -0.02 -10.18
N THR A 129 -12.25 0.47 -9.24
CA THR A 129 -13.40 -0.26 -8.69
C THR A 129 -14.50 -0.50 -9.73
N ALA A 130 -14.67 0.41 -10.69
CA ALA A 130 -15.67 0.26 -11.76
C ALA A 130 -15.26 -0.77 -12.83
N PHE A 131 -13.95 -0.95 -13.07
CA PHE A 131 -13.44 -1.82 -14.14
C PHE A 131 -12.84 -3.15 -13.65
N PHE A 132 -12.45 -3.24 -12.37
CA PHE A 132 -11.82 -4.42 -11.79
C PHE A 132 -12.60 -4.91 -10.58
N ASP A 133 -12.71 -6.23 -10.43
CA ASP A 133 -13.22 -6.83 -9.21
C ASP A 133 -12.19 -6.72 -8.05
N LEU A 134 -12.67 -6.94 -6.83
CA LEU A 134 -11.85 -6.85 -5.62
C LEU A 134 -10.64 -7.79 -5.65
N SER A 135 -10.77 -8.99 -6.23
CA SER A 135 -9.66 -9.94 -6.30
C SER A 135 -8.55 -9.44 -7.22
N ARG A 136 -8.90 -8.83 -8.35
CA ARG A 136 -7.93 -8.23 -9.28
C ARG A 136 -7.28 -6.98 -8.69
N ILE A 137 -8.05 -6.12 -8.02
CA ILE A 137 -7.49 -4.92 -7.35
C ILE A 137 -6.51 -5.34 -6.24
N ALA A 138 -6.88 -6.32 -5.41
CA ALA A 138 -6.01 -6.86 -4.37
C ALA A 138 -4.73 -7.47 -4.98
N ALA A 139 -4.86 -8.19 -6.09
CA ALA A 139 -3.73 -8.77 -6.80
C ALA A 139 -2.75 -7.73 -7.35
N LEU A 140 -3.25 -6.66 -7.98
CA LEU A 140 -2.43 -5.53 -8.41
C LEU A 140 -1.71 -4.90 -7.22
N GLY A 141 -2.42 -4.69 -6.10
CA GLY A 141 -1.86 -4.17 -4.86
C GLY A 141 -0.69 -5.03 -4.33
N ILE A 142 -0.85 -6.35 -4.27
CA ILE A 142 0.20 -7.28 -3.84
C ILE A 142 1.44 -7.17 -4.72
N VAL A 143 1.26 -7.19 -6.06
CA VAL A 143 2.39 -7.09 -7.00
C VAL A 143 3.11 -5.76 -6.84
N PHE A 144 2.38 -4.64 -6.82
CA PHE A 144 2.99 -3.32 -6.68
C PHE A 144 3.70 -3.16 -5.35
N TYR A 145 3.11 -3.65 -4.25
CA TYR A 145 3.70 -3.56 -2.92
C TYR A 145 5.01 -4.35 -2.84
N LEU A 146 5.02 -5.61 -3.26
CA LEU A 146 6.22 -6.46 -3.20
C LEU A 146 7.32 -5.98 -4.14
N VAL A 147 7.00 -5.55 -5.36
CA VAL A 147 8.00 -5.00 -6.28
C VAL A 147 8.59 -3.70 -5.75
N MET A 148 7.76 -2.81 -5.19
CA MET A 148 8.22 -1.59 -4.55
C MET A 148 9.12 -1.89 -3.36
N ASP A 149 8.76 -2.86 -2.51
CA ASP A 149 9.54 -3.21 -1.33
C ASP A 149 10.92 -3.77 -1.72
N ILE A 150 10.97 -4.66 -2.72
CA ILE A 150 12.23 -5.15 -3.30
C ILE A 150 13.08 -3.99 -3.84
N ALA A 151 12.47 -3.06 -4.59
CA ALA A 151 13.18 -1.92 -5.16
C ALA A 151 13.76 -0.99 -4.07
N ILE A 152 13.00 -0.73 -3.00
CA ILE A 152 13.45 0.08 -1.87
C ILE A 152 14.59 -0.60 -1.13
N HIS A 153 14.45 -1.88 -0.76
CA HIS A 153 15.51 -2.61 -0.06
C HIS A 153 16.78 -2.75 -0.90
N TRP A 154 16.64 -2.96 -2.21
CA TRP A 154 17.76 -2.94 -3.13
C TRP A 154 18.43 -1.57 -3.20
N GLY A 155 17.63 -0.50 -3.25
CA GLY A 155 18.11 0.88 -3.19
C GLY A 155 18.91 1.16 -1.92
N VAL A 156 18.44 0.67 -0.77
CA VAL A 156 19.17 0.76 0.50
C VAL A 156 20.51 0.03 0.41
N LEU A 157 20.52 -1.23 -0.05
CA LEU A 157 21.75 -2.01 -0.17
C LEU A 157 22.77 -1.40 -1.13
N ARG A 158 22.29 -0.82 -2.24
CA ARG A 158 23.17 -0.35 -3.32
C ARG A 158 23.68 1.08 -3.09
N TYR A 159 22.87 1.95 -2.49
CA TYR A 159 23.13 3.39 -2.46
C TYR A 159 23.16 4.00 -1.05
N LEU A 160 22.42 3.45 -0.08
CA LEU A 160 22.21 4.09 1.23
C LEU A 160 22.72 3.24 2.41
N LEU A 161 23.46 2.16 2.14
CA LEU A 161 23.86 1.19 3.16
C LEU A 161 24.67 1.87 4.28
N ASP A 162 25.63 2.69 3.89
CA ASP A 162 26.53 3.41 4.79
C ASP A 162 25.83 4.62 5.44
N ASP A 163 24.95 5.31 4.71
CA ASP A 163 24.23 6.49 5.17
C ASP A 163 23.21 6.16 6.28
N VAL A 164 22.51 5.04 6.12
CA VAL A 164 21.45 4.61 7.05
C VAL A 164 22.00 3.69 8.14
N LYS A 165 23.30 3.32 8.06
CA LYS A 165 23.96 2.35 8.96
C LYS A 165 23.15 1.06 9.09
N ALA A 166 22.53 0.64 7.99
CA ALA A 166 21.66 -0.52 7.97
C ALA A 166 22.50 -1.80 8.03
N LYS A 167 22.02 -2.81 8.78
CA LYS A 167 22.65 -4.14 8.78
C LYS A 167 22.29 -4.86 7.50
N SER A 168 23.25 -5.10 6.59
CA SER A 168 23.00 -5.62 5.23
C SER A 168 22.19 -6.92 5.18
N TRP A 169 22.25 -7.76 6.22
CA TRP A 169 21.46 -9.00 6.25
C TRP A 169 19.94 -8.75 6.32
N VAL A 170 19.50 -7.64 6.93
CA VAL A 170 18.07 -7.31 7.08
C VAL A 170 17.40 -7.03 5.72
N PRO A 171 17.86 -6.06 4.90
CA PRO A 171 17.27 -5.84 3.57
C PRO A 171 17.48 -7.05 2.63
N VAL A 172 18.57 -7.80 2.75
CA VAL A 172 18.76 -9.03 1.94
C VAL A 172 17.70 -10.07 2.28
N THR A 173 17.43 -10.31 3.56
CA THR A 173 16.39 -11.27 3.97
C THR A 173 15.00 -10.81 3.57
N ALA A 174 14.69 -9.51 3.67
CA ALA A 174 13.44 -8.94 3.17
C ALA A 174 13.25 -9.22 1.67
N ILE A 175 14.24 -8.89 0.83
CA ILE A 175 14.19 -9.14 -0.61
C ILE A 175 13.94 -10.62 -0.93
N ILE A 176 14.62 -11.54 -0.22
CA ILE A 176 14.43 -12.97 -0.44
C ILE A 176 12.99 -13.39 -0.09
N LEU A 177 12.45 -12.92 1.04
CA LEU A 177 11.08 -13.23 1.45
C LEU A 177 10.05 -12.65 0.47
N ASP A 178 10.25 -11.43 -0.01
CA ASP A 178 9.37 -10.79 -1.00
C ASP A 178 9.41 -11.54 -2.33
N LEU A 179 10.59 -11.98 -2.79
CA LEU A 179 10.73 -12.78 -4.00
C LEU A 179 10.03 -14.13 -3.88
N LEU A 180 10.12 -14.79 -2.71
CA LEU A 180 9.41 -16.04 -2.44
C LEU A 180 7.88 -15.81 -2.45
N ALA A 181 7.39 -14.76 -1.79
CA ALA A 181 5.98 -14.43 -1.77
C ALA A 181 5.45 -14.05 -3.16
N LEU A 182 6.18 -13.20 -3.89
CA LEU A 182 5.82 -12.75 -5.23
C LEU A 182 5.83 -13.90 -6.23
N SER A 183 6.85 -14.76 -6.20
CA SER A 183 6.91 -15.93 -7.10
C SER A 183 5.78 -16.91 -6.84
N GLY A 184 5.45 -17.20 -5.58
CA GLY A 184 4.29 -18.03 -5.22
C GLY A 184 2.97 -17.40 -5.68
N PHE A 185 2.81 -16.09 -5.47
CA PHE A 185 1.61 -15.36 -5.91
C PHE A 185 1.46 -15.37 -7.44
N VAL A 186 2.54 -15.10 -8.17
CA VAL A 186 2.58 -15.13 -9.64
C VAL A 186 2.25 -16.53 -10.14
N TRP A 187 2.81 -17.58 -9.53
CA TRP A 187 2.50 -18.96 -9.90
C TRP A 187 1.00 -19.27 -9.80
N VAL A 188 0.36 -18.88 -8.70
CA VAL A 188 -1.10 -19.06 -8.52
C VAL A 188 -1.89 -18.25 -9.55
N LYS A 189 -1.52 -16.99 -9.79
CA LYS A 189 -2.25 -16.10 -10.70
C LYS A 189 -2.04 -16.41 -12.18
N LEU A 190 -0.90 -16.95 -12.59
CA LEU A 190 -0.69 -17.42 -13.96
C LEU A 190 -1.70 -18.50 -14.37
N ASN A 191 -2.07 -19.38 -13.42
CA ASN A 191 -3.01 -20.46 -13.67
C ASN A 191 -4.49 -20.05 -13.52
N SER A 192 -4.78 -19.02 -12.74
CA SER A 192 -6.17 -18.64 -12.39
C SER A 192 -6.66 -17.36 -13.07
N ASP A 193 -5.82 -16.34 -13.22
CA ASP A 193 -6.17 -15.06 -13.84
C ASP A 193 -4.91 -14.35 -14.37
N PRO A 194 -4.33 -14.82 -15.50
CA PRO A 194 -3.10 -14.26 -16.06
C PRO A 194 -3.28 -12.83 -16.59
N PHE A 195 -4.52 -12.41 -16.88
CA PHE A 195 -4.83 -11.06 -17.35
C PHE A 195 -4.35 -9.99 -16.36
N VAL A 196 -4.56 -10.22 -15.06
CA VAL A 196 -4.14 -9.28 -14.00
C VAL A 196 -2.63 -9.09 -13.97
N LEU A 197 -1.87 -10.17 -14.19
CA LEU A 197 -0.40 -10.09 -14.22
C LEU A 197 0.07 -9.27 -15.43
N GLY A 198 -0.57 -9.44 -16.59
CA GLY A 198 -0.32 -8.61 -17.77
C GLY A 198 -0.58 -7.12 -17.49
N VAL A 199 -1.72 -6.80 -16.89
CA VAL A 199 -2.04 -5.42 -16.47
C VAL A 199 -0.99 -4.90 -15.50
N ALA A 200 -0.60 -5.67 -14.48
CA ALA A 200 0.40 -5.25 -13.50
C ALA A 200 1.74 -4.89 -14.16
N VAL A 201 2.23 -5.74 -15.06
CA VAL A 201 3.50 -5.52 -15.78
C VAL A 201 3.42 -4.28 -16.65
N VAL A 202 2.34 -4.11 -17.42
CA VAL A 202 2.13 -2.93 -18.27
C VAL A 202 2.07 -1.66 -17.43
N THR A 203 1.30 -1.66 -16.33
CA THR A 203 1.20 -0.52 -15.43
C THR A 203 2.56 -0.17 -14.81
N MET A 204 3.33 -1.16 -14.35
CA MET A 204 4.67 -0.91 -13.82
C MET A 204 5.63 -0.35 -14.87
N MET A 205 5.61 -0.87 -16.10
CA MET A 205 6.41 -0.33 -17.20
C MET A 205 6.04 1.12 -17.50
N LEU A 206 4.74 1.44 -17.55
CA LEU A 206 4.28 2.81 -17.78
C LEU A 206 4.72 3.76 -16.66
N ILE A 207 4.66 3.32 -15.39
CA ILE A 207 5.14 4.09 -14.25
C ILE A 207 6.65 4.33 -14.36
N ALA A 208 7.44 3.27 -14.60
CA ALA A 208 8.90 3.37 -14.67
C ALA A 208 9.37 4.24 -15.85
N ILE A 209 8.75 4.09 -17.02
CA ILE A 209 9.03 4.94 -18.19
C ILE A 209 8.64 6.39 -17.89
N GLY A 210 7.46 6.61 -17.32
CA GLY A 210 6.99 7.94 -16.93
C GLY A 210 7.94 8.62 -15.94
N GLU A 211 8.40 7.89 -14.93
CA GLU A 211 9.38 8.35 -13.96
C GLU A 211 10.73 8.70 -14.62
N GLN A 212 11.28 7.80 -15.43
CA GLN A 212 12.57 8.04 -16.11
C GLN A 212 12.51 9.25 -17.05
N LEU A 213 11.44 9.41 -17.82
CA LEU A 213 11.24 10.55 -18.70
C LEU A 213 11.09 11.85 -17.90
N PHE A 214 10.38 11.81 -16.77
CA PHE A 214 10.14 12.97 -15.93
C PHE A 214 11.41 13.42 -15.18
N LEU A 215 12.09 12.49 -14.49
CA LEU A 215 13.30 12.77 -13.72
C LEU A 215 14.53 12.98 -14.61
N GLY A 216 14.58 12.37 -15.80
CA GLY A 216 15.66 12.53 -16.77
C GLY A 216 15.68 13.89 -17.49
N SER A 217 14.59 14.67 -17.40
CA SER A 217 14.47 15.94 -18.12
C SER A 217 15.47 17.00 -17.62
N LYS A 218 16.38 17.46 -18.50
CA LYS A 218 17.43 18.47 -18.21
C LYS A 218 16.89 19.76 -17.58
N LYS A 219 15.68 20.20 -17.97
CA LYS A 219 14.99 21.37 -17.39
C LYS A 219 14.72 21.22 -15.90
N ARG A 220 14.50 20.00 -15.39
CA ARG A 220 14.21 19.73 -13.98
C ARG A 220 15.48 19.69 -13.13
N LYS A 221 16.58 19.11 -13.66
CA LYS A 221 17.89 19.12 -12.99
C LYS A 221 18.35 20.54 -12.66
N GLN A 222 18.13 21.50 -13.57
CA GLN A 222 18.37 22.92 -13.31
C GLN A 222 17.46 23.50 -12.22
N VAL A 223 16.16 23.21 -12.24
CA VAL A 223 15.20 23.75 -11.26
C VAL A 223 15.44 23.20 -9.85
N VAL A 224 15.84 21.94 -9.70
CA VAL A 224 16.21 21.36 -8.38
C VAL A 224 17.48 22.00 -7.85
N HIS A 225 18.51 22.16 -8.69
CA HIS A 225 19.79 22.80 -8.32
C HIS A 225 19.59 24.26 -7.88
N LEU A 226 18.79 25.04 -8.63
CA LEU A 226 18.44 26.43 -8.30
C LEU A 226 17.60 26.56 -7.02
N SER A 227 16.86 25.52 -6.61
CA SER A 227 16.08 25.55 -5.37
C SER A 227 16.97 25.27 -4.16
N GLN A 228 17.95 24.36 -4.29
CA GLN A 228 18.92 24.03 -3.23
C GLN A 228 19.92 25.17 -2.98
N ASP A 229 20.35 25.88 -4.02
CA ASP A 229 21.25 27.04 -3.85
C ASP A 229 20.57 28.19 -3.07
N ASN A 230 19.26 28.40 -3.25
CA ASN A 230 18.52 29.45 -2.53
C ASN A 230 18.26 29.14 -1.05
N GLU A 231 18.17 27.86 -0.65
CA GLU A 231 17.99 27.49 0.77
C GLU A 231 19.30 27.61 1.58
N HIS A 232 20.47 27.53 0.94
CA HIS A 232 21.76 27.72 1.61
C HIS A 232 22.15 29.20 1.83
N HIS A 233 21.41 30.14 1.25
CA HIS A 233 21.66 31.58 1.35
C HIS A 233 20.75 32.33 2.33
N HIS A 234 19.92 31.62 3.10
CA HIS A 234 19.05 32.18 4.14
C HIS A 234 19.39 31.68 5.54
#